data_AF-A0AAE2R9F3-F1
#
_entry.id   AF-A0AAE2R9F3-F1
#
_cell.length_a   1.000
_cell.length_b   1.000
_cell.length_c   1.000
_cell.angle_alpha   90.00
_cell.angle_beta   90.00
_cell.angle_gamma   90.00
#
_symmetry.space_group_name_H-M   'P 1'
#
loop_
_entity.id
_entity.type
_entity.pdbx_description
1 polymer ?
#
loop_
_entity_poly.entity_id
_entity_poly.type
_entity_poly.pdbx_seq_one_letter_code
_entity_poly.pdbx_strand_id
1 'polypeptide(L)' 'MSGTLFVIRNGLRWGDAPADYGPHKTIYNRFIRWIRPGVFNRILA' A
#
# COMPACT_ATOMS: atom_id res chain seq x y z
N MET A 1 5.06 -6.44 -9.83
CA MET A 1 3.97 -5.42 -9.76
C MET A 1 3.63 -5.23 -8.28
N SER A 2 3.49 -4.02 -7.74
CA SER A 2 3.37 -3.82 -6.27
C SER A 2 1.92 -3.87 -5.80
N GLY A 3 1.58 -4.79 -4.88
CA GLY A 3 0.21 -4.94 -4.36
C GLY A 3 -0.36 -3.68 -3.71
N THR A 4 0.52 -2.81 -3.19
CA THR A 4 0.14 -1.53 -2.61
C THR A 4 -0.48 -0.59 -3.64
N LEU A 5 0.06 -0.56 -4.86
CA LEU A 5 -0.46 0.28 -5.94
C LEU A 5 -1.79 -0.27 -6.47
N PHE A 6 -1.95 -1.59 -6.49
CA PHE A 6 -3.20 -2.24 -6.88
C PHE A 6 -4.35 -1.87 -5.94
N VAL A 7 -4.12 -1.94 -4.62
CA VAL A 7 -5.11 -1.57 -3.60
C VAL A 7 -5.49 -0.09 -3.70
N ILE A 8 -4.50 0.80 -3.86
CA ILE A 8 -4.74 2.25 -4.01
C ILE A 8 -5.47 2.58 -5.31
N ARG A 9 -5.10 1.96 -6.44
CA ARG A 9 -5.73 2.22 -7.75
C ARG A 9 -7.16 1.71 -7.84
N ASN A 10 -7.46 0.58 -7.20
CA ASN A 10 -8.79 -0.04 -7.26
C ASN A 10 -9.67 0.35 -6.05
N GLY A 11 -9.14 1.05 -5.05
CA GLY A 11 -9.88 1.41 -3.83
C GLY A 11 -10.30 0.20 -2.99
N LEU A 12 -9.62 -0.94 -3.18
CA LEU A 12 -9.96 -2.20 -2.51
C LEU A 12 -9.44 -2.21 -1.07
N ARG A 13 -9.91 -3.16 -0.26
CA ARG A 13 -9.29 -3.41 1.04
C ARG A 13 -7.96 -4.13 0.83
N TRP A 14 -7.02 -3.94 1.75
CA TRP A 14 -5.74 -4.67 1.75
C TRP A 14 -5.92 -6.20 1.77
N GLY A 15 -7.06 -6.67 2.29
CA GLY A 15 -7.46 -8.08 2.32
C GLY A 15 -7.96 -8.65 0.99
N ASP A 16 -8.32 -7.78 0.04
CA ASP A 16 -8.81 -8.17 -1.29
C ASP A 16 -7.69 -8.09 -2.34
N ALA A 17 -6.45 -7.81 -1.93
CA ALA A 17 -5.31 -7.82 -2.82
C ALA A 17 -5.03 -9.26 -3.29
N PRO A 18 -4.77 -9.49 -4.59
CA PRO A 18 -4.47 -10.83 -5.08
C PRO A 18 -3.27 -11.44 -4.35
N ALA A 19 -3.36 -12.72 -3.99
CA ALA A 19 -2.29 -13.45 -3.31
C ALA A 19 -0.96 -13.46 -4.10
N ASP A 20 -1.03 -13.24 -5.42
CA ASP A 20 0.09 -13.04 -6.34
C ASP A 20 1.03 -11.90 -5.89
N TYR A 21 0.50 -10.91 -5.17
CA TYR A 21 1.26 -9.79 -4.62
C TYR A 21 1.98 -10.12 -3.30
N GLY A 22 1.84 -11.34 -2.80
CA GLY A 22 2.39 -11.81 -1.53
C GLY A 22 1.48 -11.55 -0.33
N PRO A 23 1.93 -11.93 0.88
CA PRO A 23 1.11 -11.82 2.08
C PRO A 23 0.60 -10.40 2.31
N HIS A 24 -0.68 -10.24 2.67
CA HIS A 24 -1.32 -8.94 2.89
C HIS A 24 -0.55 -8.07 3.90
N LYS A 25 0.08 -8.72 4.90
CA LYS A 25 0.93 -8.07 5.90
C LYS A 25 2.13 -7.34 5.28
N THR A 26 2.70 -7.87 4.20
CA THR A 26 3.83 -7.28 3.47
C THR A 26 3.38 -6.02 2.72
N ILE A 27 2.19 -6.08 2.11
CA ILE A 27 1.59 -4.95 1.40
C ILE A 27 1.30 -3.80 2.38
N TYR A 28 0.71 -4.11 3.54
CA TYR A 28 0.46 -3.16 4.63
C TYR A 28 1.75 -2.56 5.19
N ASN A 29 2.76 -3.38 5.50
CA ASN A 29 4.04 -2.90 6.03
C ASN A 29 4.76 -1.98 5.04
N ARG A 30 4.67 -2.24 3.73
CA ARG A 30 5.22 -1.39 2.68
C ARG A 30 4.51 -0.02 2.63
N PHE A 31 3.18 -0.01 2.77
CA PHE A 31 2.40 1.22 2.83
C PHE A 31 2.74 2.07 4.07
N ILE A 32 2.82 1.46 5.26
CA ILE A 32 3.23 2.17 6.48
C ILE A 32 4.66 2.71 6.39
N ARG A 33 5.55 2.00 5.68
CA ARG A 33 6.91 2.49 5.37
C ARG A 33 6.92 3.74 4.49
N TRP A 34 5.89 3.96 3.66
CA TRP A 34 5.75 5.18 2.87
C TRP A 34 5.17 6.33 3.69
N ILE A 35 4.24 6.04 4.62
CA ILE A 35 3.66 7.07 5.50
C ILE A 35 4.66 7.57 6.54
N ARG A 36 5.45 6.67 7.17
CA ARG A 36 6.40 7.01 8.24
C ARG A 36 7.37 8.16 7.94
N PRO A 37 8.03 8.22 6.77
CA PRO A 37 8.92 9.32 6.44
C PRO A 37 8.21 10.65 6.14
N GLY A 38 6.88 10.74 6.30
CA GLY A 38 6.14 11.96 5.99
C GLY A 38 6.09 12.25 4.49
N VAL A 39 6.27 11.24 3.63
CA VAL A 39 6.19 11.41 2.16
C VAL A 39 4.84 11.99 1.76
N PHE A 40 3.76 11.56 2.41
CA PHE A 40 2.44 12.17 2.22
C PHE A 40 2.34 13.59 2.77
N ASN A 41 3.05 13.91 3.85
CA ASN A 41 3.08 15.26 4.41
C ASN A 41 3.79 16.26 3.48
N ARG A 42 4.68 15.79 2.60
CA ARG A 42 5.33 16.61 1.56
C ARG A 42 4.49 16.74 0.28
N ILE A 43 3.55 15.83 0.05
CA ILE A 43 2.71 15.80 -1.17
C ILE A 43 1.34 16.46 -0.91
N LEU A 44 0.86 16.47 0.33
CA LEU A 44 -0.42 17.08 0.75
C LEU A 44 -0.27 18.46 1.42
N ALA A 45 0.94 19.04 1.43
CA ALA A 45 1.21 20.39 1.92
C ALA A 45 1.27 21.40 0.76
#